data_AF-A0A2P1G5Q5-F1
#
_entry.id   AF-A0A2P1G5Q5-F1
#
_cell.length_a   1.000
_cell.length_b   1.000
_cell.length_c   1.000
_cell.angle_alpha   90.00
_cell.angle_beta   90.00
_cell.angle_gamma   90.00
#
_symmetry.space_group_name_H-M   'P 1'
#
loop_
_entity.id
_entity.type
_entity.pdbx_description
1 polymer ?
#
loop_
_entity_poly.entity_id
_entity_poly.type
_entity_poly.pdbx_seq_one_letter_code
_entity_poly.pdbx_strand_id
1 'polypeptide(L)'
;MKYIKDGKSYIVRIDRGEEVLDKLNEFVKETDIKAATISGIGACSEVELGVYSVKKRKYIKYKYDGEFEILSLNGNITRDGEEPYIHLHIMISDGVVLAGGLTFGMGITVGGHLNKCIISGTCEIRIDECENAYQRKIDDETGIKILDI
;
A
#
# COMPACT_ATOMS: atom_id res chain seq x y z
N MET A 1 1.18 -1.34 -15.76
CA MET A 1 2.17 -1.93 -14.84
C MET A 1 3.21 -2.70 -15.64
N LYS A 2 4.47 -2.62 -15.23
CA LYS A 2 5.60 -3.40 -15.78
C LYS A 2 6.45 -3.92 -14.63
N TYR A 3 7.12 -5.05 -14.81
CA TYR A 3 8.06 -5.55 -13.81
C TYR A 3 9.18 -6.38 -14.40
N ILE A 4 10.28 -6.49 -13.65
CA ILE A 4 11.38 -7.42 -13.89
C ILE A 4 11.64 -8.23 -12.62
N LYS A 5 12.14 -9.45 -12.77
CA LYS A 5 12.65 -10.26 -11.66
C LYS A 5 14.16 -10.07 -11.56
N ASP A 6 14.64 -9.75 -10.37
CA ASP A 6 16.04 -9.62 -10.01
C ASP A 6 16.34 -10.46 -8.75
N GLY A 7 16.90 -11.66 -8.96
CA GLY A 7 17.09 -12.63 -7.88
C GLY A 7 15.77 -13.08 -7.25
N LYS A 8 15.64 -12.86 -5.92
CA LYS A 8 14.41 -13.12 -5.14
C LYS A 8 13.47 -11.91 -5.09
N SER A 9 13.79 -10.85 -5.82
CA SER A 9 13.04 -9.60 -5.77
C SER A 9 12.39 -9.32 -7.13
N TYR A 10 11.29 -8.57 -7.10
CA TYR A 10 10.70 -7.97 -8.28
C TYR A 10 10.81 -6.47 -8.18
N ILE A 11 11.23 -5.84 -9.27
CA ILE A 11 11.17 -4.39 -9.45
C ILE A 11 9.94 -4.10 -10.30
N VAL A 12 8.95 -3.48 -9.69
CA VAL A 12 7.63 -3.25 -10.26
C VAL A 12 7.43 -1.75 -10.45
N ARG A 13 6.83 -1.38 -11.58
CA ARG A 13 6.38 -0.02 -11.88
C ARG A 13 4.89 -0.04 -12.20
N ILE A 14 4.11 0.69 -11.42
CA ILE A 14 2.69 0.95 -11.70
C ILE A 14 2.61 2.29 -12.43
N ASP A 15 1.92 2.29 -13.57
CA ASP A 15 1.84 3.43 -14.48
C ASP A 15 0.69 4.37 -14.08
N ARG A 16 0.75 5.61 -14.54
CA ARG A 16 -0.31 6.62 -14.35
C ARG A 16 -1.70 6.08 -14.72
N GLY A 17 -2.68 6.39 -13.87
CA GLY A 17 -4.08 6.04 -14.03
C GLY A 17 -4.44 4.65 -13.50
N GLU A 18 -3.46 3.85 -13.10
CA GLU A 18 -3.70 2.53 -12.52
C GLU A 18 -3.92 2.61 -11.00
N GLU A 19 -4.72 1.69 -10.47
CA GLU A 19 -4.95 1.52 -9.04
C GLU A 19 -3.95 0.51 -8.45
N VAL A 20 -3.33 0.86 -7.33
CA VAL A 20 -2.19 0.11 -6.74
C VAL A 20 -2.60 -1.29 -6.30
N LEU A 21 -3.70 -1.45 -5.55
CA LEU A 21 -4.12 -2.75 -5.03
C LEU A 21 -4.57 -3.68 -6.16
N ASP A 22 -5.28 -3.18 -7.16
CA ASP A 22 -5.72 -3.94 -8.33
C ASP A 22 -4.51 -4.49 -9.09
N LYS A 23 -3.52 -3.63 -9.38
CA LYS A 23 -2.31 -4.06 -10.10
C LYS A 23 -1.45 -5.01 -9.31
N LEU A 24 -1.33 -4.82 -7.99
CA LEU A 24 -0.62 -5.78 -7.14
C LEU A 24 -1.37 -7.12 -7.04
N ASN A 25 -2.70 -7.13 -7.05
CA ASN A 25 -3.48 -8.36 -7.09
C ASN A 25 -3.27 -9.12 -8.42
N GLU A 26 -3.29 -8.42 -9.56
CA GLU A 26 -2.94 -8.98 -10.87
C GLU A 26 -1.52 -9.58 -10.83
N PHE A 27 -0.54 -8.81 -10.35
CA PHE A 27 0.85 -9.23 -10.22
C PHE A 27 1.01 -10.52 -9.39
N VAL A 28 0.35 -10.60 -8.22
CA VAL A 28 0.47 -11.79 -7.36
C VAL A 28 -0.17 -13.03 -8.01
N LYS A 29 -1.26 -12.85 -8.78
CA LYS A 29 -1.88 -13.94 -9.53
C LYS A 29 -1.01 -14.40 -10.70
N GLU A 30 -0.37 -13.49 -11.41
CA GLU A 30 0.50 -13.80 -12.55
C GLU A 30 1.82 -14.46 -12.15
N THR A 31 2.41 -14.03 -11.02
CA THR A 31 3.71 -14.52 -10.55
C THR A 31 3.62 -15.68 -9.56
N ASP A 32 2.42 -15.99 -9.08
CA ASP A 32 2.11 -16.99 -8.06
C ASP A 32 2.91 -16.85 -6.75
N ILE A 33 3.34 -15.63 -6.42
CA ILE A 33 4.08 -15.34 -5.18
C ILE A 33 3.24 -15.71 -3.97
N LYS A 34 3.76 -16.57 -3.11
CA LYS A 34 3.02 -17.04 -1.92
C LYS A 34 3.08 -16.05 -0.77
N ALA A 35 4.22 -15.42 -0.56
CA ALA A 35 4.37 -14.31 0.36
C ALA A 35 5.56 -13.43 -0.03
N ALA A 36 5.49 -12.15 0.34
CA ALA A 36 6.55 -11.18 0.08
C ALA A 36 6.43 -9.95 0.98
N THR A 37 7.51 -9.19 1.11
CA THR A 37 7.47 -7.83 1.65
C THR A 37 7.46 -6.81 0.53
N ILE A 38 6.75 -5.70 0.73
CA ILE A 38 6.60 -4.61 -0.23
C ILE A 38 7.21 -3.34 0.35
N SER A 39 8.02 -2.64 -0.45
CA SER A 39 8.47 -1.27 -0.20
C SER A 39 8.43 -0.46 -1.49
N GLY A 40 7.92 0.77 -1.46
CA GLY A 40 7.84 1.61 -2.64
C GLY A 40 7.62 3.09 -2.37
N ILE A 41 7.73 3.87 -3.43
CA ILE A 41 7.52 5.31 -3.51
C ILE A 41 6.78 5.65 -4.82
N GLY A 42 6.34 6.89 -5.00
CA GLY A 42 5.65 7.28 -6.22
C GLY A 42 4.84 8.56 -6.08
N ALA A 43 3.89 8.76 -6.98
CA ALA A 43 2.95 9.89 -6.93
C ALA A 43 1.52 9.43 -7.25
N CYS A 44 0.53 9.99 -6.57
CA CYS A 44 -0.88 9.63 -6.68
C CYS A 44 -1.82 10.85 -6.78
N SER A 45 -3.03 10.62 -7.28
CA SER A 45 -4.08 11.62 -7.45
C SER A 45 -5.32 11.41 -6.57
N GLU A 46 -5.57 10.17 -6.15
CA GLU A 46 -6.69 9.78 -5.29
C GLU A 46 -6.19 8.72 -4.32
N VAL A 47 -6.42 8.91 -3.02
CA VAL A 47 -6.06 7.95 -1.96
C VAL A 47 -7.19 7.82 -0.96
N GLU A 48 -7.52 6.58 -0.58
CA GLU A 48 -8.39 6.28 0.56
C GLU A 48 -7.57 5.63 1.69
N LEU A 49 -7.46 6.33 2.82
CA LEU A 49 -6.76 5.89 4.01
C LEU A 49 -7.74 5.38 5.06
N GLY A 50 -7.32 4.37 5.82
CA GLY A 50 -8.13 3.76 6.88
C GLY A 50 -7.39 3.66 8.21
N VAL A 51 -8.17 3.73 9.29
CA VAL A 51 -7.75 3.29 10.63
C VAL A 51 -8.80 2.34 11.20
N TYR A 52 -8.35 1.18 11.69
CA TYR A 52 -9.24 0.21 12.30
C TYR A 52 -9.57 0.61 13.74
N SER A 53 -10.86 0.77 14.04
CA SER A 53 -11.33 1.02 15.41
C SER A 53 -11.70 -0.30 16.07
N VAL A 54 -10.83 -0.81 16.96
CA VAL A 54 -11.08 -2.05 17.71
C VAL A 54 -12.39 -1.97 18.50
N LYS A 55 -12.65 -0.85 19.18
CA LYS A 55 -13.90 -0.61 19.93
C LYS A 55 -15.15 -0.76 19.07
N LYS A 56 -15.10 -0.29 17.81
CA LYS A 56 -16.24 -0.31 16.88
C LYS A 56 -16.19 -1.50 15.91
N ARG A 57 -15.13 -2.32 15.97
CA ARG A 57 -14.79 -3.39 15.03
C ARG A 57 -15.01 -3.01 13.56
N LYS A 58 -14.55 -1.82 13.19
CA LYS A 58 -14.70 -1.29 11.82
C LYS A 58 -13.60 -0.33 11.42
N TYR A 59 -13.32 -0.25 10.12
CA TYR A 59 -12.46 0.76 9.54
C TYR A 59 -13.18 2.11 9.44
N ILE A 60 -12.48 3.16 9.85
CA ILE A 60 -12.85 4.55 9.60
C ILE A 60 -11.99 5.02 8.43
N LYS A 61 -12.62 5.45 7.34
CA LYS A 61 -11.97 5.74 6.07
C LYS A 61 -12.02 7.24 5.76
N TYR A 62 -10.97 7.75 5.13
CA TYR A 62 -10.82 9.14 4.70
C TYR A 62 -10.30 9.17 3.27
N LYS A 63 -10.93 9.99 2.42
CA LYS A 63 -10.52 10.18 1.04
C LYS A 63 -9.73 11.48 0.89
N TYR A 64 -8.70 11.41 0.07
CA TYR A 64 -7.83 12.51 -0.28
C TYR A 64 -7.70 12.55 -1.80
N ASP A 65 -8.21 13.63 -2.39
CA ASP A 65 -8.13 13.92 -3.82
C ASP A 65 -7.19 15.11 -4.03
N GLY A 66 -6.21 15.00 -4.92
CA GLY A 66 -5.19 16.01 -5.13
C GLY A 66 -3.86 15.39 -5.55
N GLU A 67 -2.86 16.22 -5.81
CA GLU A 67 -1.53 15.75 -6.19
C GLU A 67 -0.71 15.45 -4.93
N PHE A 68 -0.32 14.20 -4.75
CA PHE A 68 0.48 13.79 -3.60
C PHE A 68 1.67 12.93 -4.01
N GLU A 69 2.81 13.20 -3.40
CA GLU A 69 3.94 12.26 -3.34
C GLU A 69 3.62 11.14 -2.36
N ILE A 70 3.84 9.90 -2.78
CA ILE A 70 3.89 8.70 -1.94
C ILE A 70 5.29 8.63 -1.33
N LEU A 71 5.40 9.16 -0.11
CA LEU A 71 6.66 9.18 0.64
C LEU A 71 7.09 7.77 1.07
N SER A 72 6.11 6.88 1.25
CA SER A 72 6.33 5.53 1.75
C SER A 72 5.12 4.66 1.46
N LEU A 73 5.33 3.54 0.78
CA LEU A 73 4.36 2.46 0.62
C LEU A 73 5.00 1.18 1.16
N ASN A 74 4.49 0.65 2.27
CA ASN A 74 5.08 -0.51 2.93
C ASN A 74 4.03 -1.54 3.28
N GLY A 75 4.38 -2.82 3.16
CA GLY A 75 3.44 -3.88 3.51
C GLY A 75 3.91 -5.28 3.18
N ASN A 76 2.96 -6.19 3.04
CA ASN A 76 3.22 -7.58 2.73
C ASN A 76 2.16 -8.21 1.85
N ILE A 77 2.58 -9.26 1.15
CA ILE A 77 1.75 -10.24 0.48
C ILE A 77 1.76 -11.49 1.35
N THR A 78 0.57 -12.02 1.63
CA THR A 78 0.32 -13.24 2.41
C THR A 78 -0.81 -14.03 1.74
N ARG A 79 -1.33 -15.05 2.42
CA ARG A 79 -2.49 -15.83 1.96
C ARG A 79 -3.64 -15.81 2.96
N ASP A 80 -4.84 -15.95 2.42
CA ASP A 80 -6.09 -16.17 3.16
C ASP A 80 -6.78 -17.38 2.52
N GLY A 81 -6.43 -18.57 2.99
CA GLY A 81 -6.70 -19.80 2.27
C GLY A 81 -5.84 -19.86 1.00
N GLU A 82 -6.48 -19.97 -0.16
CA GLU A 82 -5.80 -20.00 -1.47
C GLU A 82 -5.61 -18.59 -2.07
N GLU A 83 -6.41 -17.63 -1.62
CA GLU A 83 -6.42 -16.28 -2.19
C GLU A 83 -5.23 -15.44 -1.71
N PRO A 84 -4.66 -14.60 -2.58
CA PRO A 84 -3.73 -13.54 -2.17
C PRO A 84 -4.35 -12.60 -1.16
N TYR A 85 -3.56 -12.19 -0.16
CA TYR A 85 -3.92 -11.12 0.75
C TYR A 85 -2.82 -10.07 0.80
N ILE A 86 -3.12 -8.87 0.33
CA ILE A 86 -2.19 -7.74 0.31
C ILE A 86 -2.54 -6.80 1.47
N HIS A 87 -1.56 -6.51 2.31
CA HIS A 87 -1.70 -5.56 3.41
C HIS A 87 -0.69 -4.43 3.27
N LEU A 88 -1.15 -3.22 2.96
CA LEU A 88 -0.30 -2.06 2.73
C LEU A 88 -0.67 -0.90 3.64
N HIS A 89 0.35 -0.23 4.14
CA HIS A 89 0.27 1.09 4.74
C HIS A 89 0.99 2.09 3.84
N ILE A 90 0.51 3.33 3.83
CA ILE A 90 1.03 4.37 2.97
C ILE A 90 1.15 5.69 3.74
N MET A 91 2.14 6.51 3.39
CA MET A 91 2.28 7.91 3.76
C MET A 91 2.34 8.75 2.49
N ILE A 92 1.52 9.81 2.46
CA ILE A 92 1.45 10.74 1.33
C ILE A 92 1.63 12.19 1.79
N SER A 93 2.15 13.04 0.91
CA SER A 93 2.27 14.48 1.15
C SER A 93 2.04 15.31 -0.10
N ASP A 94 1.45 16.48 0.06
CA ASP A 94 1.28 17.49 -1.00
C ASP A 94 2.57 18.27 -1.32
N GLY A 95 3.69 17.93 -0.66
CA GLY A 95 5.01 18.49 -0.94
C GLY A 95 5.20 19.96 -0.53
N VAL A 96 4.22 20.57 0.13
CA VAL A 96 4.34 21.96 0.59
C VAL A 96 5.27 22.03 1.80
N VAL A 97 6.52 22.44 1.55
CA VAL A 97 7.55 22.68 2.57
C VAL A 97 7.54 24.15 2.99
N LEU A 98 7.52 24.41 4.30
CA LEU A 98 7.74 25.74 4.87
C LEU A 98 9.17 26.22 4.55
N ALA A 99 9.38 26.88 3.42
CA ALA A 99 10.63 27.58 3.12
C ALA A 99 10.49 29.06 3.51
N GLY A 100 11.22 29.51 4.54
CA GLY A 100 11.39 30.95 4.83
C GLY A 100 10.24 31.65 5.57
N GLY A 101 9.33 30.93 6.22
CA GLY A 101 8.31 31.51 7.11
C GLY A 101 7.09 32.15 6.41
N LEU A 102 6.98 32.03 5.08
CA LEU A 102 5.79 32.42 4.33
C LEU A 102 5.36 31.23 3.46
N THR A 103 4.30 30.55 3.89
CA THR A 103 3.70 29.45 3.14
C THR A 103 2.24 29.80 2.90
N PHE A 104 1.81 29.73 1.64
CA PHE A 104 0.41 29.89 1.25
C PHE A 104 -0.36 28.57 1.37
N GLY A 105 -0.15 27.83 2.47
CA GLY A 105 -0.76 26.52 2.72
C GLY A 105 -0.09 25.81 3.90
N MET A 106 -0.84 24.97 4.62
CA MET A 106 -0.32 24.31 5.84
C MET A 106 0.60 23.12 5.55
N GLY A 107 0.63 22.60 4.32
CA GLY A 107 1.31 21.35 3.97
C GLY A 107 0.71 20.14 4.69
N ILE A 108 0.24 19.17 3.93
CA ILE A 108 -0.40 17.99 4.48
C ILE A 108 0.54 16.81 4.31
N THR A 109 0.80 16.12 5.42
CA THR A 109 1.37 14.76 5.41
C THR A 109 0.44 13.87 6.21
N VAL A 110 -0.12 12.85 5.55
CA VAL A 110 -1.07 11.92 6.17
C VAL A 110 -0.68 10.48 5.83
N GLY A 111 -1.08 9.53 6.66
CA GLY A 111 -0.80 8.13 6.44
C GLY A 111 -1.74 7.21 7.19
N GLY A 112 -1.79 5.95 6.78
CA GLY A 112 -2.66 4.94 7.36
C GLY A 112 -2.70 3.65 6.55
N HIS A 113 -3.70 2.81 6.83
CA HIS A 113 -3.98 1.61 6.05
C HIS A 113 -4.48 2.00 4.65
N LEU A 114 -3.87 1.48 3.60
CA LEU A 114 -4.23 1.78 2.23
C LEU A 114 -5.49 1.00 1.82
N ASN A 115 -6.55 1.72 1.42
CA ASN A 115 -7.76 1.11 0.86
C ASN A 115 -7.91 1.34 -0.66
N LYS A 116 -7.31 2.40 -1.19
CA LYS A 116 -7.30 2.74 -2.62
C LYS A 116 -6.18 3.75 -2.89
N CYS A 117 -5.46 3.61 -3.99
CA CYS A 117 -4.51 4.62 -4.47
C CYS A 117 -4.44 4.61 -6.01
N ILE A 118 -4.79 5.73 -6.64
CA ILE A 118 -4.68 5.93 -8.09
C ILE A 118 -3.40 6.70 -8.40
N ILE A 119 -2.55 6.14 -9.25
CA ILE A 119 -1.24 6.71 -9.59
C ILE A 119 -1.38 7.92 -10.54
N SER A 120 -0.72 9.03 -10.22
CA SER A 120 -0.72 10.26 -11.02
C SER A 120 0.52 10.41 -11.89
N GLY A 121 1.66 9.89 -11.44
CA GLY A 121 2.93 9.85 -12.16
C GLY A 121 3.40 8.40 -12.41
N THR A 122 4.07 7.83 -11.41
CA THR A 122 4.49 6.43 -11.36
C THR A 122 4.49 5.97 -9.91
N CYS A 123 4.39 4.66 -9.67
CA CYS A 123 4.74 4.07 -8.38
C CYS A 123 5.76 2.96 -8.60
N GLU A 124 6.91 3.10 -7.95
CA GLU A 124 8.05 2.22 -8.07
C GLU A 124 8.15 1.40 -6.79
N ILE A 125 8.09 0.08 -6.95
CA ILE A 125 7.92 -0.86 -5.86
C ILE A 125 8.97 -1.95 -5.99
N ARG A 126 9.65 -2.25 -4.88
CA ARG A 126 10.41 -3.47 -4.68
C ARG A 126 9.57 -4.46 -3.91
N ILE A 127 9.49 -5.69 -4.42
CA ILE A 127 8.79 -6.81 -3.79
C ILE A 127 9.81 -7.91 -3.53
N ASP A 128 10.09 -8.20 -2.26
CA ASP A 128 11.05 -9.25 -1.88
C ASP A 128 10.30 -10.53 -1.49
N GLU A 129 10.48 -11.58 -2.28
CA GLU A 129 9.78 -12.86 -2.11
C GLU A 129 10.26 -13.61 -0.86
N CYS A 130 9.32 -14.09 -0.05
CA CYS A 130 9.60 -14.92 1.11
C CYS A 130 9.67 -16.40 0.72
N GLU A 131 10.40 -17.19 1.51
CA GLU A 131 10.54 -18.64 1.24
C GLU A 131 9.28 -19.45 1.59
N ASN A 132 8.52 -18.97 2.57
CA ASN A 132 7.31 -19.64 3.07
C ASN A 132 6.06 -18.84 2.73
N ALA A 133 4.92 -19.54 2.60
CA ALA A 133 3.62 -18.91 2.62
C ALA A 133 3.22 -18.59 4.08
N TYR A 134 2.59 -17.44 4.30
CA TYR A 134 2.04 -17.06 5.61
C TYR A 134 0.53 -16.91 5.49
N GLN A 135 -0.21 -17.64 6.33
CA GLN A 135 -1.66 -17.57 6.39
C GLN A 135 -2.12 -16.45 7.33
N ARG A 136 -3.42 -16.21 7.32
CA ARG A 136 -4.07 -15.27 8.22
C ARG A 136 -5.18 -15.93 9.02
N LYS A 137 -5.39 -15.42 10.23
CA LYS A 137 -6.51 -15.78 11.10
C LYS A 137 -7.21 -14.54 11.62
N ILE A 138 -8.48 -14.68 12.00
CA ILE A 138 -9.20 -13.63 12.73
C ILE A 138 -8.76 -13.71 14.18
N ASP A 139 -8.39 -12.57 14.74
CA ASP A 139 -8.17 -12.42 16.17
C ASP A 139 -9.52 -12.20 16.88
N ASP A 140 -9.88 -13.06 17.84
CA ASP A 140 -11.18 -13.02 18.49
C ASP A 140 -11.39 -11.77 19.38
N GLU A 141 -10.29 -11.23 19.92
CA GLU A 141 -10.32 -10.06 20.78
C GLU A 141 -10.63 -8.79 19.97
N THR A 142 -9.87 -8.57 18.90
CA THR A 142 -9.93 -7.35 18.11
C THR A 142 -10.84 -7.45 16.88
N GLY A 143 -11.14 -8.66 16.42
CA GLY A 143 -11.85 -8.94 15.17
C GLY A 143 -11.03 -8.63 13.90
N ILE A 144 -9.75 -8.32 14.03
CA ILE A 144 -8.88 -8.01 12.87
C ILE A 144 -8.24 -9.29 12.32
N LYS A 145 -7.96 -9.27 11.02
CA LYS A 145 -7.26 -10.37 10.37
C LYS A 145 -5.74 -10.20 10.53
N ILE A 146 -5.14 -11.05 11.38
CA ILE A 146 -3.72 -11.03 11.73
C ILE A 146 -2.94 -12.12 10.97
N LEU A 147 -1.61 -12.05 11.00
CA LEU A 147 -0.76 -13.17 10.58
C LEU A 147 -1.01 -14.37 11.50
N ASP A 148 -1.08 -15.56 10.92
CA ASP A 148 -1.13 -16.81 11.68
C ASP A 148 0.28 -17.34 11.92
N ILE A 149 0.86 -16.87 13.03
CA ILE A 149 2.17 -17.28 13.56
C ILE A 149 2.06 -17.57 15.06
#